data_AF-A0A3D8RHS1-F1
#
_entry.id   AF-A0A3D8RHS1-F1
#
_cell.length_a   1.000
_cell.length_b   1.000
_cell.length_c   1.000
_cell.angle_alpha   90.00
_cell.angle_beta   90.00
_cell.angle_gamma   90.00
#
_symmetry.space_group_name_H-M   'P 1'
#
loop_
_entity.id
_entity.type
_entity.pdbx_description
1 polymer ?
#
loop_
_entity_poly.entity_id
_entity_poly.type
_entity_poly.pdbx_seq_one_letter_code
_entity_poly.pdbx_strand_id
1 'polypeptide(L)'
;MELNKHQKLLYRKAIADPSSITPSERSQILDRLPLEEEDRLCRAKVGLSKQDLIAKTIASPNELSEDEVHIIRHGAASDRSDRVAYGLRLQKSIAFLNMPDTDRSLLRRAQQSIQSVSELQAQSLVEEPLEASIRKREQRHAIIQEAITSPCPRWLQELLDAKQPWWGFVCFCAVYTKTEVSLASFSPYPGY
;
A
#
# COMPACT_ATOMS: atom_id res chain seq x y z
N MET A 1 10.86 10.90 16.52
CA MET A 1 12.09 10.20 16.05
C MET A 1 12.92 11.22 15.29
N GLU A 2 14.17 11.45 15.67
CA GLU A 2 15.06 12.39 14.97
C GLU A 2 15.99 11.64 14.02
N LEU A 3 16.40 12.30 12.93
CA LEU A 3 17.40 11.73 12.02
C LEU A 3 18.76 11.71 12.71
N ASN A 4 19.48 10.60 12.55
CA ASN A 4 20.85 10.50 13.07
C ASN A 4 21.81 11.35 12.22
N LYS A 5 23.03 11.59 12.74
CA LYS A 5 24.04 12.43 12.07
C LYS A 5 24.38 11.94 10.66
N HIS A 6 24.47 10.62 10.47
CA HIS A 6 24.79 10.01 9.18
C HIS A 6 23.68 10.24 8.15
N GLN A 7 22.42 10.06 8.53
CA GLN A 7 21.24 10.33 7.69
C GLN A 7 21.19 11.80 7.29
N LYS A 8 21.43 12.72 8.23
CA LYS A 8 21.47 14.16 7.93
C LYS A 8 22.57 14.52 6.93
N LEU A 9 23.76 13.92 7.05
CA LEU A 9 24.85 14.12 6.10
C LEU A 9 24.50 13.58 4.71
N LEU A 10 23.96 12.36 4.65
CA LEU A 10 23.54 11.74 3.39
C LEU A 10 22.47 12.58 2.67
N TYR A 11 21.48 13.08 3.40
CA TYR A 11 20.41 13.91 2.82
C TYR A 11 20.93 15.26 2.34
N ARG A 12 21.87 15.87 3.07
CA ARG A 12 22.53 17.10 2.62
C ARG A 12 23.38 16.87 1.37
N LYS A 13 24.12 15.74 1.31
CA LYS A 13 24.88 15.33 0.11
C LYS A 13 23.94 15.20 -1.09
N ALA A 14 22.82 14.51 -0.93
CA ALA A 14 21.83 14.31 -2.00
C ALA A 14 21.22 15.62 -2.52
N ILE A 15 21.06 16.62 -1.66
CA ILE A 15 20.56 17.95 -2.04
C ILE A 15 21.65 18.76 -2.76
N ALA A 16 22.89 18.70 -2.28
CA ALA A 16 23.99 19.51 -2.80
C ALA A 16 24.53 18.98 -4.14
N ASP A 17 24.67 17.67 -4.26
CA ASP A 17 25.16 17.01 -5.48
C ASP A 17 24.44 15.66 -5.67
N PRO A 18 23.25 15.68 -6.29
CA PRO A 18 22.47 14.46 -6.54
C PRO A 18 23.20 13.43 -7.39
N SER A 19 24.09 13.87 -8.28
CA SER A 19 24.86 13.00 -9.19
C SER A 19 25.94 12.20 -8.46
N SER A 20 26.37 12.65 -7.28
CA SER A 20 27.34 11.93 -6.42
C SER A 20 26.72 10.79 -5.59
N ILE A 21 25.40 10.63 -5.65
CA ILE A 21 24.67 9.62 -4.89
C ILE A 21 24.77 8.26 -5.59
N THR A 22 25.29 7.28 -4.87
CA THR A 22 25.38 5.89 -5.35
C THR A 22 24.00 5.23 -5.39
N PRO A 23 23.80 4.15 -6.18
CA PRO A 23 22.53 3.41 -6.20
C PRO A 23 22.08 2.89 -4.82
N SER A 24 23.03 2.48 -3.98
CA SER A 24 22.75 2.02 -2.61
C SER A 24 22.27 3.17 -1.71
N GLU A 25 22.97 4.31 -1.76
CA GLU A 25 22.56 5.53 -1.06
C GLU A 25 21.19 6.03 -1.54
N ARG A 26 20.93 6.00 -2.86
CA ARG A 26 19.61 6.34 -3.45
C ARG A 26 18.51 5.47 -2.85
N SER A 27 18.74 4.15 -2.81
CA SER A 27 17.79 3.18 -2.25
C SER A 27 17.53 3.46 -0.76
N GLN A 28 18.58 3.82 0.00
CA GLN A 28 18.45 4.19 1.41
C GLN A 28 17.66 5.49 1.62
N ILE A 29 17.86 6.51 0.78
CA ILE A 29 17.14 7.80 0.87
C ILE A 29 15.65 7.63 0.51
N LEU A 30 15.36 6.82 -0.51
CA LEU A 30 14.00 6.54 -0.96
C LEU A 30 13.28 5.48 -0.11
N ASP A 31 14.00 4.82 0.81
CA ASP A 31 13.52 3.65 1.56
C ASP A 31 12.98 2.56 0.62
N ARG A 32 13.71 2.29 -0.46
CA ARG A 32 13.38 1.30 -1.49
C ARG A 32 14.40 0.17 -1.53
N LEU A 33 14.02 -0.95 -2.13
CA LEU A 33 14.94 -2.02 -2.45
C LEU A 33 15.93 -1.58 -3.55
N PRO A 34 17.08 -2.25 -3.68
CA PRO A 34 17.95 -2.11 -4.84
C PRO A 34 17.16 -2.28 -6.13
N LEU A 35 17.58 -1.56 -7.19
CA LEU A 35 16.83 -1.47 -8.44
C LEU A 35 16.55 -2.83 -9.06
N GLU A 36 17.54 -3.74 -9.10
CA GLU A 36 17.35 -5.07 -9.70
C GLU A 36 16.28 -5.89 -8.97
N GLU A 37 16.26 -5.78 -7.64
CA GLU A 37 15.31 -6.50 -6.80
C GLU A 37 13.90 -5.89 -6.89
N GLU A 38 13.80 -4.56 -6.89
CA GLU A 38 12.52 -3.87 -7.08
C GLU A 38 11.92 -4.18 -8.46
N ASP A 39 12.73 -4.20 -9.52
CA ASP A 39 12.32 -4.58 -10.87
C ASP A 39 11.85 -6.04 -10.95
N ARG A 40 12.57 -6.96 -10.30
CA ARG A 40 12.17 -8.37 -10.22
C ARG A 40 10.79 -8.52 -9.59
N LEU A 41 10.54 -7.82 -8.48
CA LEU A 41 9.26 -7.85 -7.78
C LEU A 41 8.15 -7.16 -8.58
N CYS A 42 8.44 -6.05 -9.27
CA CYS A 42 7.49 -5.41 -10.19
C CYS A 42 7.03 -6.40 -11.27
N ARG A 43 7.97 -7.09 -11.93
CA ARG A 43 7.63 -8.08 -12.96
C ARG A 43 6.84 -9.25 -12.40
N ALA A 44 7.19 -9.72 -11.22
CA ALA A 44 6.47 -10.82 -10.57
C ALA A 44 5.02 -10.43 -10.21
N LYS A 45 4.77 -9.19 -9.78
CA LYS A 45 3.45 -8.73 -9.32
C LYS A 45 2.54 -8.22 -10.45
N VAL A 46 3.08 -7.43 -11.37
CA VAL A 46 2.30 -6.73 -12.39
C VAL A 46 2.75 -7.01 -13.82
N GLY A 47 3.77 -7.86 -14.02
CA GLY A 47 4.27 -8.23 -15.36
C GLY A 47 5.11 -7.15 -16.05
N LEU A 48 5.34 -6.00 -15.41
CA LEU A 48 6.07 -4.86 -15.96
C LEU A 48 7.35 -4.58 -15.18
N SER A 49 8.37 -4.03 -15.84
CA SER A 49 9.51 -3.42 -15.13
C SER A 49 9.06 -2.13 -14.41
N LYS A 50 9.86 -1.62 -13.47
CA LYS A 50 9.54 -0.34 -12.81
C LYS A 50 9.50 0.80 -13.81
N GLN A 51 10.40 0.83 -14.80
CA GLN A 51 10.41 1.88 -15.82
C GLN A 51 9.19 1.80 -16.73
N ASP A 52 8.79 0.60 -17.16
CA ASP A 52 7.59 0.43 -17.98
C ASP A 52 6.32 0.80 -17.21
N LEU A 53 6.28 0.48 -15.91
CA LEU A 53 5.18 0.87 -15.03
C LEU A 53 5.08 2.40 -14.90
N ILE A 54 6.21 3.09 -14.75
CA ILE A 54 6.27 4.56 -14.75
C ILE A 54 5.76 5.12 -16.09
N ALA A 55 6.22 4.56 -17.21
CA ALA A 55 5.78 4.99 -18.54
C ALA A 55 4.27 4.78 -18.74
N LYS A 56 3.74 3.61 -18.35
CA LYS A 56 2.30 3.30 -18.37
C LYS A 56 1.50 4.28 -17.52
N THR A 57 2.01 4.62 -16.34
CA THR A 57 1.37 5.57 -15.40
C THR A 57 1.21 6.95 -16.04
N ILE A 58 2.24 7.41 -16.74
CA ILE A 58 2.23 8.71 -17.42
C ILE A 58 1.29 8.68 -18.63
N ALA A 59 1.28 7.57 -19.39
CA ALA A 59 0.48 7.44 -20.60
C ALA A 59 -1.03 7.28 -20.30
N SER A 60 -1.37 6.41 -19.34
CA SER A 60 -2.74 5.99 -19.05
C SER A 60 -3.00 5.88 -17.53
N PRO A 61 -3.02 6.99 -16.77
CA PRO A 61 -3.14 6.94 -15.30
C PRO A 61 -4.46 6.34 -14.82
N ASN A 62 -5.53 6.40 -15.61
CA ASN A 62 -6.85 5.87 -15.26
C ASN A 62 -6.99 4.35 -15.48
N GLU A 63 -6.01 3.73 -16.14
CA GLU A 63 -6.01 2.28 -16.46
C GLU A 63 -5.12 1.48 -15.50
N LEU A 64 -4.66 2.12 -14.42
CA LEU A 64 -3.81 1.49 -13.42
C LEU A 64 -4.65 0.61 -12.48
N SER A 65 -4.16 -0.60 -12.24
CA SER A 65 -4.69 -1.47 -11.19
C SER A 65 -4.35 -0.94 -9.79
N GLU A 66 -5.05 -1.41 -8.76
CA GLU A 66 -4.73 -1.02 -7.38
C GLU A 66 -3.31 -1.43 -6.95
N ASP A 67 -2.78 -2.53 -7.51
CA ASP A 67 -1.43 -3.03 -7.23
C ASP A 67 -0.38 -2.17 -7.94
N GLU A 68 -0.62 -1.77 -9.18
CA GLU A 68 0.22 -0.82 -9.91
C GLU A 68 0.34 0.51 -9.15
N VAL A 69 -0.81 1.08 -8.75
CA VAL A 69 -0.87 2.26 -7.89
C VAL A 69 -0.11 2.07 -6.59
N HIS A 70 -0.23 0.89 -5.96
CA HIS A 70 0.45 0.58 -4.71
C HIS A 70 1.97 0.55 -4.88
N ILE A 71 2.47 -0.10 -5.94
CA ILE A 71 3.90 -0.23 -6.24
C ILE A 71 4.52 1.14 -6.53
N ILE A 72 3.83 2.00 -7.26
CA ILE A 72 4.32 3.37 -7.54
C ILE A 72 4.46 4.15 -6.22
N ARG A 73 3.42 4.12 -5.38
CA ARG A 73 3.37 4.88 -4.12
C ARG A 73 4.32 4.34 -3.05
N HIS A 74 4.43 3.03 -2.90
CA HIS A 74 5.09 2.40 -1.74
C HIS A 74 6.25 1.45 -2.10
N GLY A 75 6.34 1.05 -3.36
CA GLY A 75 7.38 0.12 -3.86
C GLY A 75 6.92 -1.31 -3.93
N ALA A 76 7.63 -2.07 -4.77
CA ALA A 76 7.29 -3.46 -5.07
C ALA A 76 7.47 -4.40 -3.86
N ALA A 77 8.33 -4.02 -2.92
CA ALA A 77 8.55 -4.71 -1.65
C ALA A 77 7.34 -4.64 -0.72
N SER A 78 6.50 -3.61 -0.86
CA SER A 78 5.31 -3.44 -0.04
C SER A 78 4.26 -4.43 -0.55
N ASP A 79 4.11 -5.54 0.16
CA ASP A 79 2.96 -6.42 -0.02
C ASP A 79 1.83 -5.94 0.90
N ARG A 80 0.64 -5.68 0.32
CA ARG A 80 -0.55 -5.31 1.08
C ARG A 80 -1.06 -6.47 1.94
N SER A 81 -0.79 -7.70 1.53
CA SER A 81 -1.27 -8.92 2.19
C SER A 81 -0.36 -9.39 3.32
N ASP A 82 0.92 -9.01 3.28
CA ASP A 82 1.87 -9.30 4.36
C ASP A 82 1.65 -8.35 5.55
N ARG A 83 1.05 -8.89 6.61
CA ARG A 83 0.78 -8.16 7.85
C ARG A 83 2.05 -7.62 8.52
N VAL A 84 3.18 -8.31 8.38
CA VAL A 84 4.47 -7.90 8.96
C VAL A 84 5.00 -6.70 8.18
N ALA A 85 5.05 -6.80 6.85
CA ALA A 85 5.47 -5.69 5.99
C ALA A 85 4.57 -4.46 6.18
N TYR A 86 3.26 -4.67 6.27
CA TYR A 86 2.29 -3.61 6.54
C TYR A 86 2.52 -2.94 7.91
N GLY A 87 2.77 -3.72 8.96
CA GLY A 87 3.06 -3.22 10.30
C GLY A 87 4.33 -2.36 10.34
N LEU A 88 5.42 -2.83 9.72
CA LEU A 88 6.67 -2.07 9.60
C LEU A 88 6.47 -0.75 8.84
N ARG A 89 5.66 -0.77 7.77
CA ARG A 89 5.31 0.44 7.02
C ARG A 89 4.54 1.44 7.88
N LEU A 90 3.53 0.98 8.61
CA LEU A 90 2.77 1.85 9.52
C LEU A 90 3.67 2.47 10.59
N GLN A 91 4.56 1.67 11.18
CA GLN A 91 5.52 2.16 12.17
C GLN A 91 6.43 3.26 11.58
N LYS A 92 6.92 3.07 10.35
CA LYS A 92 7.69 4.09 9.63
C LYS A 92 6.87 5.36 9.33
N SER A 93 5.61 5.22 8.91
CA SER A 93 4.72 6.37 8.68
C SER A 93 4.46 7.15 9.98
N ILE A 94 4.23 6.46 11.09
CA ILE A 94 4.08 7.07 12.42
C ILE A 94 5.38 7.75 12.84
N ALA A 95 6.53 7.11 12.63
CA ALA A 95 7.83 7.67 12.93
C ALA A 95 8.10 8.95 12.11
N PHE A 96 7.69 8.98 10.84
CA PHE A 96 7.73 10.16 9.98
C PHE A 96 6.84 11.29 10.51
N LEU A 97 5.60 11.01 10.91
CA LEU A 97 4.71 12.01 11.50
C LEU A 97 5.26 12.59 12.82
N ASN A 98 5.94 11.75 13.61
CA ASN A 98 6.57 12.14 14.88
C ASN A 98 8.00 12.67 14.72
N MET A 99 8.44 12.98 13.51
CA MET A 99 9.75 13.56 13.22
C MET A 99 9.67 15.10 13.28
N PRO A 100 10.73 15.82 13.70
CA PRO A 100 10.75 17.27 13.62
C PRO A 100 10.51 17.77 12.19
N ASP A 101 9.84 18.92 12.02
CA ASP A 101 9.55 19.47 10.69
C ASP A 101 10.82 19.73 9.87
N THR A 102 11.90 20.15 10.54
CA THR A 102 13.22 20.35 9.92
C THR A 102 13.75 19.08 9.29
N ASP A 103 13.69 17.96 10.02
CA ASP A 103 14.15 16.66 9.56
C ASP A 103 13.22 16.09 8.47
N ARG A 104 11.90 16.25 8.60
CA ARG A 104 10.93 15.90 7.55
C ARG A 104 11.18 16.65 6.25
N SER A 105 11.42 17.96 6.35
CA SER A 105 11.69 18.81 5.19
C SER A 105 13.02 18.42 4.52
N LEU A 106 14.03 18.07 5.31
CA LEU A 106 15.33 17.62 4.81
C LEU A 106 15.21 16.31 4.03
N LEU A 107 14.50 15.33 4.58
CA LEU A 107 14.22 14.06 3.89
C LEU A 107 13.45 14.30 2.59
N ARG A 108 12.34 15.07 2.63
CA ARG A 108 11.53 15.35 1.44
C ARG A 108 12.35 16.00 0.33
N ARG A 109 13.17 17.00 0.67
CA ARG A 109 14.05 17.67 -0.30
C ARG A 109 15.09 16.72 -0.88
N ALA A 110 15.72 15.89 -0.04
CA ALA A 110 16.69 14.90 -0.51
C ALA A 110 16.06 13.88 -1.47
N GLN A 111 14.84 13.40 -1.18
CA GLN A 111 14.10 12.51 -2.07
C GLN A 111 13.80 13.17 -3.41
N GLN A 112 13.27 14.40 -3.39
CA GLN A 112 12.97 15.16 -4.61
C GLN A 112 14.22 15.45 -5.46
N SER A 113 15.38 15.69 -4.83
CA SER A 113 16.63 15.98 -5.53
C SER A 113 17.18 14.79 -6.32
N ILE A 114 16.91 13.55 -5.89
CA ILE A 114 17.43 12.33 -6.52
C ILE A 114 16.43 11.66 -7.45
N GLN A 115 15.13 11.91 -7.29
CA GLN A 115 14.10 11.33 -8.16
C GLN A 115 14.16 11.93 -9.56
N SER A 116 13.88 11.10 -10.57
CA SER A 116 13.75 11.60 -11.94
C SER A 116 12.45 12.40 -12.09
N VAL A 117 12.40 13.27 -13.11
CA VAL A 117 11.19 14.01 -13.46
C VAL A 117 10.02 13.06 -13.75
N SER A 118 10.29 11.94 -14.43
CA SER A 118 9.28 10.91 -14.73
C SER A 118 8.77 10.20 -13.48
N GLU A 119 9.64 9.90 -12.50
CA GLU A 119 9.23 9.30 -11.22
C GLU A 119 8.32 10.25 -10.43
N LEU A 120 8.68 11.54 -10.37
CA LEU A 120 7.89 12.56 -9.69
C LEU A 120 6.51 12.76 -10.35
N GLN A 121 6.48 12.78 -11.69
CA GLN A 121 5.24 12.89 -12.45
C GLN A 121 4.34 11.66 -12.26
N ALA A 122 4.91 10.46 -12.32
CA ALA A 122 4.15 9.23 -12.06
C ALA A 122 3.59 9.21 -10.63
N GLN A 123 4.35 9.68 -9.64
CA GLN A 123 3.86 9.78 -8.26
C GLN A 123 2.71 10.78 -8.12
N SER A 124 2.80 11.98 -8.70
CA SER A 124 1.74 12.98 -8.58
C SER A 124 0.43 12.54 -9.27
N LEU A 125 0.51 11.75 -10.35
CA LEU A 125 -0.66 11.17 -11.02
C LEU A 125 -1.36 10.11 -10.18
N VAL A 126 -0.60 9.43 -9.32
CA VAL A 126 -1.10 8.34 -8.46
C VAL A 126 -1.43 8.82 -7.05
N GLU A 127 -0.97 9.99 -6.64
CA GLU A 127 -1.44 10.64 -5.44
C GLU A 127 -2.93 10.96 -5.60
N GLU A 128 -3.76 10.13 -4.98
CA GLU A 128 -5.16 10.47 -4.84
C GLU A 128 -5.24 11.74 -3.99
N PRO A 129 -6.07 12.73 -4.39
CA PRO A 129 -6.40 13.84 -3.52
C PRO A 129 -6.81 13.29 -2.16
N LEU A 130 -6.25 13.84 -1.08
CA LEU A 130 -6.47 13.36 0.29
C LEU A 130 -7.97 13.15 0.59
N GLU A 131 -8.82 14.01 0.04
CA GLU A 131 -10.27 13.95 0.14
C GLU A 131 -10.89 12.69 -0.50
N ALA A 132 -10.39 12.25 -1.66
CA ALA A 132 -10.85 11.02 -2.31
C ALA A 132 -10.49 9.79 -1.48
N SER A 133 -9.27 9.76 -0.94
CA SER A 133 -8.82 8.71 -0.03
C SER A 133 -9.61 8.68 1.28
N ILE A 134 -9.96 9.84 1.84
CA ILE A 134 -10.84 9.94 3.03
C ILE A 134 -12.22 9.36 2.71
N ARG A 135 -12.86 9.81 1.61
CA ARG A 135 -14.19 9.31 1.18
C ARG A 135 -14.20 7.79 0.97
N LYS A 136 -13.19 7.23 0.30
CA LYS A 136 -13.09 5.77 0.08
C LYS A 136 -12.94 5.01 1.41
N ARG A 137 -12.23 5.58 2.39
CA ARG A 137 -12.11 4.99 3.73
C ARG A 137 -13.42 5.05 4.50
N GLU A 138 -14.11 6.18 4.45
CA GLU A 138 -15.43 6.36 5.07
C GLU A 138 -16.45 5.39 4.47
N GLN A 139 -16.48 5.24 3.15
CA GLN A 139 -17.32 4.25 2.47
C GLN A 139 -17.01 2.82 2.94
N ARG A 140 -15.72 2.43 3.02
CA ARG A 140 -15.33 1.12 3.53
C ARG A 140 -15.77 0.91 4.98
N HIS A 141 -15.58 1.93 5.83
CA HIS A 141 -16.03 1.87 7.22
C HIS A 141 -17.55 1.75 7.30
N ALA A 142 -18.31 2.51 6.51
CA ALA A 142 -19.76 2.43 6.48
C ALA A 142 -20.25 1.03 6.07
N ILE A 143 -19.67 0.44 5.03
CA ILE A 143 -20.00 -0.92 4.58
C ILE A 143 -19.65 -1.96 5.66
N ILE A 144 -18.48 -1.86 6.29
CA ILE A 144 -18.08 -2.77 7.37
C ILE A 144 -19.04 -2.64 8.56
N GLN A 145 -19.42 -1.42 8.93
CA GLN A 145 -20.38 -1.18 10.01
C GLN A 145 -21.76 -1.75 9.65
N GLU A 146 -22.23 -1.53 8.42
CA GLU A 146 -23.48 -2.12 7.92
C GLU A 146 -23.45 -3.65 7.99
N ALA A 147 -22.34 -4.27 7.56
CA ALA A 147 -22.16 -5.72 7.63
C ALA A 147 -22.13 -6.25 9.08
N ILE A 148 -21.52 -5.51 10.02
CA ILE A 148 -21.53 -5.85 11.46
C ILE A 148 -22.95 -5.75 12.04
N THR A 149 -23.71 -4.74 11.63
CA THR A 149 -25.09 -4.53 12.12
C THR A 149 -26.14 -5.38 11.39
N SER A 150 -25.77 -6.02 10.29
CA SER A 150 -26.67 -6.85 9.50
C SER A 150 -27.14 -8.07 10.28
N PRO A 151 -28.39 -8.53 10.09
CA PRO A 151 -28.90 -9.70 10.79
C PRO A 151 -28.00 -10.91 10.55
N CYS A 152 -27.69 -11.62 11.63
CA CYS A 152 -26.95 -12.88 11.56
C CYS A 152 -27.68 -13.84 10.60
N PRO A 153 -27.00 -14.41 9.58
CA PRO A 153 -27.61 -15.39 8.70
C PRO A 153 -28.20 -16.56 9.49
N ARG A 154 -29.38 -17.06 9.11
CA ARG A 154 -30.09 -18.12 9.86
C ARG A 154 -29.23 -19.35 10.13
N TRP A 155 -28.44 -19.79 9.16
CA TRP A 155 -27.54 -20.94 9.33
C TRP A 155 -26.48 -20.72 10.41
N LEU A 156 -26.02 -19.47 10.60
CA LEU A 156 -25.05 -19.12 11.63
C LEU A 156 -25.75 -19.04 13.01
N GLN A 157 -26.99 -18.54 13.04
CA GLN A 157 -27.85 -18.59 14.23
C GLN A 157 -28.10 -20.04 14.68
N GLU A 158 -28.46 -20.92 13.74
CA GLU A 158 -28.69 -22.36 13.98
C GLU A 158 -27.43 -23.06 14.53
N LEU A 159 -26.24 -22.70 14.02
CA LEU A 159 -24.96 -23.20 14.54
C LEU A 159 -24.66 -22.71 15.96
N LEU A 160 -24.91 -21.43 16.24
CA LEU A 160 -24.75 -20.85 17.58
C LEU A 160 -25.70 -21.53 18.57
N ASP A 161 -26.96 -21.74 18.18
CA ASP A 161 -27.99 -22.39 18.99
C ASP A 161 -27.66 -23.87 19.25
N ALA A 162 -27.03 -24.55 18.28
CA ALA A 162 -26.60 -25.95 18.41
C ALA A 162 -25.45 -26.15 19.42
N LYS A 163 -24.84 -25.08 19.96
CA LYS A 163 -23.75 -25.10 20.96
C LYS A 163 -22.65 -26.12 20.65
N GLN A 164 -22.31 -26.28 19.38
CA GLN A 164 -21.29 -27.24 18.99
C GLN A 164 -19.92 -26.80 19.52
N PRO A 165 -19.11 -27.69 20.10
CA PRO A 165 -17.94 -27.29 20.85
C PRO A 165 -16.77 -26.79 19.98
N TRP A 166 -16.79 -27.00 18.65
CA TRP A 166 -15.71 -26.61 17.74
C TRP A 166 -16.25 -26.47 16.31
N TRP A 167 -16.21 -25.28 15.72
CA TRP A 167 -16.62 -25.06 14.33
C TRP A 167 -15.80 -23.93 13.70
N GLY A 168 -14.51 -24.20 13.44
CA GLY A 168 -13.67 -23.39 12.55
C GLY A 168 -13.72 -21.87 12.78
N PHE A 169 -13.63 -21.11 11.70
CA PHE A 169 -13.79 -19.65 11.66
C PHE A 169 -14.72 -19.27 10.51
N VAL A 170 -15.61 -18.31 10.75
CA VAL A 170 -16.47 -17.73 9.70
C VAL A 170 -15.83 -16.43 9.22
N CYS A 171 -15.43 -16.39 7.95
CA CYS A 171 -14.91 -15.19 7.31
C CYS A 171 -16.03 -14.51 6.51
N PHE A 172 -16.37 -13.28 6.88
CA PHE A 172 -17.21 -12.43 6.04
C PHE A 172 -16.35 -11.77 4.97
N CYS A 173 -16.48 -12.25 3.73
CA CYS A 173 -15.86 -11.59 2.58
C CYS A 173 -16.84 -10.57 2.00
N ALA A 174 -16.59 -9.28 2.24
CA ALA A 174 -17.27 -8.22 1.50
C ALA A 174 -16.74 -8.26 0.05
N VAL A 175 -17.55 -8.79 -0.87
CA VAL A 175 -17.21 -8.80 -2.30
C VAL A 175 -17.52 -7.42 -2.87
N TYR A 176 -16.49 -6.71 -3.33
CA TYR A 176 -16.62 -5.39 -3.96
C TYR A 176 -16.91 -5.55 -5.45
N THR A 177 -18.15 -5.92 -5.82
CA THR A 177 -18.59 -5.76 -7.21
C THR A 177 -19.08 -4.33 -7.41
N LYS A 178 -18.58 -3.67 -8.46
CA LYS A 178 -18.97 -2.30 -8.84
C LYS A 178 -20.43 -2.17 -9.25
N THR A 179 -21.15 -3.30 -9.31
CA THR A 179 -22.55 -3.39 -9.66
C THR A 179 -23.09 -4.71 -9.09
N GLU A 180 -24.17 -4.60 -8.33
CA GLU A 180 -25.02 -5.67 -7.79
C GLU A 180 -24.48 -6.55 -6.66
N VAL A 181 -25.19 -6.47 -5.54
CA VAL A 181 -25.10 -7.32 -4.36
C VAL A 181 -25.83 -8.63 -4.66
N SER A 182 -25.08 -9.72 -4.80
CA SER A 182 -25.63 -11.07 -4.72
C SER A 182 -24.89 -11.83 -3.64
N LEU A 183 -25.61 -12.21 -2.58
CA LEU A 183 -25.13 -13.11 -1.54
C LEU A 183 -24.95 -14.49 -2.17
N ALA A 184 -23.72 -14.86 -2.52
CA ALA A 184 -23.41 -16.22 -2.92
C ALA A 184 -23.49 -17.13 -1.69
N SER A 185 -24.52 -17.98 -1.65
CA SER A 185 -24.66 -19.05 -0.67
C SER A 185 -23.68 -20.19 -1.00
N PHE A 186 -22.74 -20.47 -0.11
CA PHE A 186 -21.94 -21.69 -0.16
C PHE A 186 -22.78 -22.85 0.39
N SER A 187 -22.97 -23.90 -0.42
CA SER A 187 -23.53 -25.18 0.02
C SER A 187 -22.39 -26.05 0.55
N PRO A 188 -22.44 -26.59 1.77
CA PRO A 188 -21.47 -27.57 2.22
C PRO A 188 -21.78 -28.93 1.60
N TYR A 189 -20.75 -29.55 1.02
CA TYR A 189 -20.77 -30.92 0.48
C TYR A 189 -21.36 -31.93 1.48
N PRO A 190 -22.15 -32.93 1.03
CA PRO A 190 -22.43 -34.13 1.81
C PRO A 190 -21.32 -35.16 1.56
N GLY A 191 -20.69 -35.65 2.63
CA GLY A 191 -19.78 -36.77 2.51
C GLY A 191 -18.92 -37.00 3.75
N TYR A 192 -19.48 -37.68 4.74
CA TYR A 192 -18.85 -38.79 5.47
C TYR A 192 -19.94 -39.75 5.95
#